data_AF-A0A969GBW9-F1
#
_entry.id   AF-A0A969GBW9-F1
#
_cell.length_a   1.000
_cell.length_b   1.000
_cell.length_c   1.000
_cell.angle_alpha   90.00
_cell.angle_beta   90.00
_cell.angle_gamma   90.00
#
_symmetry.space_group_name_H-M   'P 1'
#
loop_
_entity.id
_entity.type
_entity.pdbx_description
1 polymer ?
#
loop_
_entity_poly.entity_id
_entity_poly.type
_entity_poly.pdbx_seq_one_letter_code
_entity_poly.pdbx_strand_id
1 'polypeptide(L)'
;MTEKQLVKELEKRNTNALKQVYQKHREPFMAWASGKFPTVETVVIEDVYSEAVVDFYENILKNKYKHSASIKTYLFTLGRNKIVNIIQKK
;
A
#
# COMPACT_ATOMS: atom_id res chain seq x y z
N MET A 1 -18.60 1.35 1.75
CA MET A 1 -17.94 0.71 2.91
C MET A 1 -16.98 1.71 3.54
N THR A 2 -17.00 1.88 4.86
CA THR A 2 -16.04 2.75 5.58
C THR A 2 -14.68 2.07 5.72
N GLU A 3 -13.61 2.82 6.01
CA GLU A 3 -12.27 2.23 6.23
C GLU A 3 -12.29 1.20 7.38
N LYS A 4 -13.03 1.48 8.46
CA LYS A 4 -13.17 0.55 9.59
C LYS A 4 -13.84 -0.76 9.17
N GLN A 5 -14.88 -0.70 8.34
CA GLN A 5 -15.55 -1.90 7.81
C GLN A 5 -14.61 -2.68 6.89
N LEU A 6 -13.86 -1.98 6.04
CA LEU A 6 -12.91 -2.60 5.11
C LEU A 6 -11.83 -3.38 5.86
N VAL A 7 -11.29 -2.83 6.95
CA VAL A 7 -10.30 -3.52 7.79
C VAL A 7 -10.88 -4.76 8.45
N LYS A 8 -12.11 -4.70 8.99
CA LYS A 8 -12.78 -5.88 9.55
C LYS A 8 -12.96 -7.00 8.52
N GLU A 9 -13.23 -6.66 7.27
CA GLU A 9 -13.33 -7.66 6.21
C GLU A 9 -11.96 -8.25 5.84
N LEU A 10 -10.89 -7.44 5.88
CA LEU A 10 -9.52 -7.92 5.69
C LEU A 10 -9.10 -8.87 6.82
N GLU A 11 -9.45 -8.59 8.07
CA GLU A 11 -9.20 -9.49 9.21
C GLU A 11 -9.84 -10.87 9.03
N LYS A 12 -11.00 -10.92 8.37
CA LYS A 12 -11.71 -12.16 8.00
C LYS A 12 -11.12 -12.86 6.76
N ARG A 13 -9.97 -12.41 6.25
CA ARG A 13 -9.31 -12.91 5.04
C ARG A 13 -10.18 -12.78 3.77
N ASN A 14 -11.06 -11.79 3.73
CA ASN A 14 -11.88 -11.52 2.56
C ASN A 14 -11.02 -10.93 1.43
N THR A 15 -10.72 -11.74 0.42
CA THR A 15 -9.88 -11.34 -0.73
C THR A 15 -10.52 -10.24 -1.57
N ASN A 16 -11.85 -10.12 -1.58
CA ASN A 16 -12.54 -9.02 -2.28
C ASN A 16 -12.27 -7.67 -1.61
N ALA A 17 -12.15 -7.63 -0.28
CA ALA A 17 -11.77 -6.42 0.44
C ALA A 17 -10.34 -5.99 0.06
N LEU A 18 -9.41 -6.95 -0.05
CA LEU A 18 -8.04 -6.66 -0.47
C LEU A 18 -7.96 -6.12 -1.90
N LYS A 19 -8.74 -6.73 -2.82
CA LYS A 19 -8.87 -6.24 -4.20
C LYS A 19 -9.39 -4.80 -4.25
N GLN A 20 -10.37 -4.45 -3.40
CA GLN A 20 -10.89 -3.09 -3.33
C GLN A 20 -9.84 -2.09 -2.83
N VAL A 21 -9.03 -2.46 -1.81
CA VAL A 21 -7.89 -1.63 -1.36
C VAL A 21 -6.92 -1.37 -2.50
N TYR A 22 -6.53 -2.43 -3.22
CA TYR A 22 -5.61 -2.34 -4.34
C TYR A 22 -6.15 -1.42 -5.44
N GLN A 23 -7.37 -1.67 -5.93
CA GLN A 23 -7.95 -0.88 -7.02
C GLN A 23 -8.14 0.59 -6.65
N LYS A 24 -8.58 0.88 -5.42
CA LYS A 24 -8.86 2.24 -4.96
C LYS A 24 -7.62 3.11 -4.83
N HIS A 25 -6.48 2.51 -4.48
CA HIS A 25 -5.28 3.28 -4.14
C HIS A 25 -4.16 3.17 -5.18
N ARG A 26 -4.28 2.27 -6.18
CA ARG A 26 -3.28 2.08 -7.23
C ARG A 26 -2.99 3.37 -7.99
N GLU A 27 -3.97 3.90 -8.71
CA GLU A 27 -3.76 5.08 -9.55
C GLU A 27 -3.25 6.30 -8.76
N PRO A 28 -3.83 6.66 -7.60
CA PRO A 28 -3.27 7.72 -6.75
C PRO A 28 -1.83 7.46 -6.31
N PHE A 29 -1.47 6.21 -6.00
CA PHE A 29 -0.12 5.84 -5.60
C PHE A 29 0.84 5.98 -6.78
N MET A 30 0.48 5.47 -7.96
CA MET A 30 1.28 5.56 -9.18
C MET A 30 1.59 7.02 -9.52
N ALA A 31 0.57 7.88 -9.55
CA ALA A 31 0.75 9.30 -9.86
C ALA A 31 1.63 10.03 -8.84
N TRP A 32 1.45 9.73 -7.55
CA TRP A 32 2.27 10.32 -6.49
C TRP A 32 3.71 9.83 -6.55
N ALA A 33 3.93 8.53 -6.75
CA ALA A 33 5.26 7.93 -6.72
C ALA A 33 6.07 8.33 -7.96
N SER A 34 5.49 8.33 -9.16
CA SER A 34 6.18 8.73 -10.39
C SER A 34 6.59 10.22 -10.35
N GLY A 35 5.72 11.09 -9.81
CA GLY A 35 6.06 12.50 -9.63
C GLY A 35 7.13 12.74 -8.56
N LYS A 36 7.14 11.93 -7.50
CA LYS A 36 8.10 12.06 -6.39
C LYS A 36 9.45 11.41 -6.67
N PHE A 37 9.47 10.37 -7.49
CA PHE A 37 10.64 9.55 -7.78
C PHE A 37 10.80 9.37 -9.31
N PRO A 38 11.14 10.46 -10.05
CA PRO A 38 11.14 10.43 -11.51
C PRO A 38 12.23 9.52 -12.13
N THR A 39 13.23 9.13 -11.33
CA THR A 39 14.31 8.23 -11.75
C THR A 39 13.98 6.75 -11.54
N VAL A 40 12.82 6.44 -10.96
CA VAL A 40 12.37 5.07 -10.71
C VAL A 40 11.42 4.67 -11.83
N GLU A 41 11.71 3.53 -12.45
CA GLU A 41 10.90 3.00 -13.54
C GLU A 41 9.48 2.66 -13.08
N THR A 42 8.50 2.92 -13.93
CA THR A 42 7.08 2.67 -13.62
C THR A 42 6.83 1.22 -13.17
N VAL A 43 7.46 0.24 -13.81
CA VAL A 43 7.32 -1.18 -13.44
C VAL A 43 7.76 -1.43 -11.99
N VAL A 44 8.86 -0.82 -11.55
CA VAL A 44 9.35 -0.91 -10.18
C VAL A 44 8.35 -0.27 -9.20
N ILE A 45 7.72 0.84 -9.58
CA ILE A 45 6.68 1.48 -8.76
C ILE A 45 5.45 0.58 -8.63
N GLU A 46 5.06 -0.12 -9.70
CA GLU A 46 3.94 -1.08 -9.68
C GLU A 46 4.23 -2.28 -8.77
N ASP A 47 5.46 -2.82 -8.82
CA ASP A 47 5.91 -3.90 -7.96
C ASP A 47 5.90 -3.46 -6.49
N VAL A 48 6.47 -2.28 -6.20
CA VAL A 48 6.45 -1.71 -4.85
C VAL A 48 5.02 -1.53 -4.34
N TYR A 49 4.09 -1.06 -5.19
CA TYR A 49 2.71 -0.88 -4.77
C TYR A 49 2.07 -2.21 -4.39
N SER A 50 2.28 -3.24 -5.20
CA SER A 50 1.78 -4.59 -4.94
C SER A 50 2.34 -5.14 -3.62
N GLU A 51 3.64 -5.00 -3.40
CA GLU A 51 4.26 -5.39 -2.12
C GLU A 51 3.72 -4.58 -0.93
N ALA A 52 3.53 -3.27 -1.08
CA ALA A 52 3.00 -2.43 0.00
C ALA A 52 1.57 -2.83 0.39
N VAL A 53 0.75 -3.28 -0.56
CA VAL A 53 -0.60 -3.82 -0.30
C VAL A 53 -0.51 -5.16 0.43
N VAL A 54 0.43 -6.04 0.06
CA VAL A 54 0.68 -7.31 0.76
C VAL A 54 1.14 -7.05 2.20
N ASP A 55 2.15 -6.19 2.39
CA ASP A 55 2.67 -5.83 3.72
C ASP A 55 1.57 -5.20 4.60
N PHE A 56 0.71 -4.36 4.01
CA PHE A 56 -0.44 -3.79 4.71
C PHE A 56 -1.40 -4.88 5.19
N TYR A 57 -1.75 -5.82 4.31
CA TYR A 57 -2.63 -6.94 4.66
C TYR A 57 -2.03 -7.81 5.77
N GLU A 58 -0.74 -8.15 5.67
CA GLU A 58 -0.05 -8.88 6.74
C GLU A 58 -0.04 -8.11 8.06
N ASN A 59 0.15 -6.79 8.02
CA ASN A 59 0.15 -5.95 9.22
C ASN A 59 -1.23 -5.86 9.86
N ILE A 60 -2.32 -5.97 9.09
CA ILE A 60 -3.67 -6.16 9.65
C ILE A 60 -3.77 -7.51 10.35
N LEU A 61 -3.40 -8.61 9.67
CA LEU A 61 -3.47 -9.96 10.25
C LEU A 61 -2.61 -10.11 11.52
N LYS A 62 -1.48 -9.40 11.59
CA LYS A 62 -0.57 -9.35 12.74
C LYS A 62 -1.00 -8.34 13.81
N ASN A 63 -2.17 -7.70 13.69
CA ASN A 63 -2.67 -6.65 14.59
C ASN A 63 -1.72 -5.42 14.74
N LYS A 64 -0.85 -5.19 13.76
CA LYS A 64 0.11 -4.06 13.72
C LYS A 64 -0.51 -2.77 13.18
N TYR A 65 -1.56 -2.86 12.37
CA TYR A 65 -2.30 -1.69 11.91
C TYR A 65 -3.27 -1.22 13.02
N LYS A 66 -3.03 -0.02 13.57
CA LYS A 66 -3.80 0.55 14.70
C LYS A 66 -4.76 1.68 14.31
N HIS A 67 -5.10 1.83 13.02
CA HIS A 67 -5.93 2.92 12.51
C HIS A 67 -5.43 4.35 12.86
N SER A 68 -4.15 4.50 13.22
CA SER A 68 -3.55 5.82 13.51
C SER A 68 -3.35 6.67 12.25
N ALA A 69 -3.41 6.05 11.08
CA ALA A 69 -3.41 6.71 9.78
C ALA A 69 -4.51 6.10 8.90
N SER A 70 -4.94 6.83 7.87
CA SER A 70 -5.81 6.27 6.83
C SER A 70 -5.09 5.15 6.07
N ILE A 71 -5.87 4.30 5.40
CA ILE A 71 -5.32 3.20 4.57
C ILE A 71 -4.40 3.76 3.50
N LYS A 72 -4.80 4.87 2.87
CA LYS A 72 -4.00 5.58 1.86
C LYS A 72 -2.64 5.99 2.43
N THR A 73 -2.62 6.69 3.57
CA THR A 73 -1.38 7.18 4.18
C THR A 73 -0.45 6.02 4.56
N TYR A 74 -1.03 4.93 5.08
CA TYR A 74 -0.26 3.75 5.47
C TYR A 74 0.40 3.09 4.26
N LEU A 75 -0.36 2.84 3.18
CA LEU A 75 0.17 2.27 1.93
C LEU A 75 1.26 3.15 1.32
N PHE A 76 1.06 4.47 1.30
CA PHE A 76 2.03 5.41 0.75
C PHE A 76 3.32 5.42 1.58
N THR A 77 3.21 5.27 2.90
CA THR A 77 4.37 5.19 3.80
C THR A 77 5.18 3.91 3.55
N LEU A 78 4.50 2.75 3.44
CA LEU A 78 5.15 1.48 3.12
C LEU A 78 5.87 1.55 1.77
N GLY A 79 5.16 2.00 0.73
CA GLY A 79 5.72 2.12 -0.62
C GLY A 79 6.86 3.13 -0.69
N ARG A 80 6.76 4.29 -0.01
CA ARG A 80 7.85 5.26 0.10
C ARG A 80 9.13 4.61 0.63
N ASN A 81 9.01 3.88 1.73
CA ASN A 81 10.17 3.29 2.39
C ASN A 81 10.84 2.24 1.49
N LYS A 82 10.05 1.44 0.77
CA LYS A 82 10.57 0.49 -0.24
C LYS A 82 11.31 1.20 -1.38
N ILE A 83 10.73 2.24 -1.97
CA ILE A 83 11.38 3.02 -3.05
C ILE A 83 12.69 3.63 -2.56
N VAL A 84 12.70 4.26 -1.39
CA VAL A 84 13.91 4.85 -0.80
C VAL A 84 14.99 3.78 -0.60
N ASN A 85 14.63 2.60 -0.11
CA ASN A 85 15.57 1.49 0.04
C ASN A 85 16.13 0.99 -1.31
N ILE A 86 15.31 0.96 -2.36
CA ILE A 86 15.76 0.59 -3.72
C ILE A 86 16.75 1.62 -4.23
N ILE A 87 16.47 2.92 -4.05
CA ILE A 87 17.36 4.01 -4.48
C ILE A 87 18.69 3.98 -3.72
N GLN A 88 18.67 3.69 -2.41
CA GLN A 88 19.87 3.65 -1.58
C GLN A 88 20.76 2.41 -1.81
N LYS A 89 20.19 1.33 -2.35
CA LYS A 89 20.90 0.08 -2.65
C LYS A 89 21.41 0.01 -4.10
N LYS A 90 21.04 0.96 -4.95
CA LYS A 90 21.66 1.17 -6.27
C LYS A 90 23.01 1.87 -6.10
#